data_AF-A0A1V5JU91-F1
#
_entry.id   AF-A0A1V5JU91-F1
#
_cell.length_a   1.000
_cell.length_b   1.000
_cell.length_c   1.000
_cell.angle_alpha   90.00
_cell.angle_beta   90.00
_cell.angle_gamma   90.00
#
_symmetry.space_group_name_H-M   'P 1'
#
loop_
_entity.id
_entity.type
_entity.pdbx_description
1 polymer ?
#
loop_
_entity_poly.entity_id
_entity_poly.type
_entity_poly.pdbx_seq_one_letter_code
_entity_poly.pdbx_strand_id
1 'polypeptide(L)'
;MREALASSLNTPAVRALMLLDGDEFLERLKLLGFTGIERDAAYYGYAMALGSLDVSLYELVGAYRALANLGRYTPLSAIKKTGPPAVQALSPQASFIITDILSDRAARSRTFGLENALATPYFAAVKTGTSKDMRDNWCLGFSQRYTVGVWVGNFSGEPMWNVSGVSGAAPVWVETMDYLVRGSLPPKPPAELVRRKTCRQGGRCRNEWYLKGTEPNGPSQLARQHAHTRISYPPRGTTLALDPDIPAAHQQVVFSASPAQANLSWQLDGHRLGPADASGRLAWQLKAGQHRLKLIDRRGQVLDTVEFRVKL
;
A
#
# COMPACT_ATOMS: atom_id res chain seq x y z
N MET A 1 -8.23 2.87 -1.26
CA MET A 1 -7.76 1.86 -0.30
C MET A 1 -7.13 0.66 -0.99
N ARG A 2 -7.85 -0.10 -1.83
CA ARG A 2 -7.34 -1.30 -2.54
C ARG A 2 -5.92 -1.17 -3.08
N GLU A 3 -5.70 -0.23 -4.01
CA GLU A 3 -4.38 -0.04 -4.60
C GLU A 3 -3.32 0.35 -3.56
N ALA A 4 -3.69 1.17 -2.57
CA ALA A 4 -2.74 1.63 -1.56
C ALA A 4 -2.27 0.48 -0.65
N LEU A 5 -3.19 -0.39 -0.21
CA LEU A 5 -2.86 -1.57 0.58
C LEU A 5 -2.04 -2.57 -0.25
N ALA A 6 -2.53 -2.90 -1.45
CA ALA A 6 -1.86 -3.85 -2.34
C ALA A 6 -0.46 -3.38 -2.77
N SER A 7 -0.29 -2.07 -2.98
CA SER A 7 0.99 -1.43 -3.36
C SER A 7 1.84 -0.99 -2.17
N SER A 8 1.45 -1.32 -0.93
CA SER A 8 2.22 -1.02 0.28
C SER A 8 2.54 0.47 0.49
N LEU A 9 1.58 1.36 0.26
CA LEU A 9 1.81 2.80 0.39
C LEU A 9 1.71 3.27 1.85
N ASN A 10 2.78 3.89 2.36
CA ASN A 10 2.89 4.34 3.75
C ASN A 10 1.92 5.47 4.11
N THR A 11 1.84 6.53 3.30
CA THR A 11 1.00 7.70 3.63
C THR A 11 -0.49 7.35 3.77
N PRO A 12 -1.11 6.57 2.86
CA PRO A 12 -2.48 6.11 3.05
C PRO A 12 -2.68 5.21 4.28
N ALA A 13 -1.69 4.39 4.66
CA ALA A 13 -1.77 3.54 5.85
C ALA A 13 -1.82 4.38 7.13
N VAL A 14 -0.92 5.36 7.26
CA VAL A 14 -0.92 6.32 8.39
C VAL A 14 -2.25 7.08 8.46
N ARG A 15 -2.74 7.59 7.32
CA ARG A 15 -4.04 8.28 7.27
C ARG A 15 -5.21 7.39 7.64
N ALA A 16 -5.15 6.10 7.34
CA ALA A 16 -6.20 5.16 7.73
C ALA A 16 -6.20 4.96 9.25
N LEU A 17 -5.03 4.81 9.88
CA LEU A 17 -4.92 4.68 11.34
C LEU A 17 -5.38 5.96 12.06
N MET A 18 -5.12 7.16 11.50
CA MET A 18 -5.61 8.43 12.05
C MET A 18 -7.14 8.58 12.08
N LEU A 19 -7.88 7.71 11.38
CA LEU A 19 -9.35 7.71 11.41
C LEU A 19 -9.91 6.76 12.48
N LEU A 20 -9.04 6.01 13.16
CA LEU A 20 -9.41 5.00 14.16
C LEU A 20 -8.96 5.47 15.54
N ASP A 21 -9.58 4.89 16.57
CA ASP A 21 -9.02 4.93 17.91
C ASP A 21 -7.80 3.99 17.98
N GLY A 22 -6.70 4.50 18.53
CA GLY A 22 -5.44 3.78 18.56
C GLY A 22 -5.45 2.59 19.54
N ASP A 23 -6.15 2.72 20.67
CA ASP A 23 -6.23 1.65 21.66
C ASP A 23 -7.17 0.54 21.17
N GLU A 24 -8.26 0.88 20.49
CA GLU A 24 -9.08 -0.12 19.78
C GLU A 24 -8.28 -0.91 18.73
N PHE A 25 -7.35 -0.24 18.04
CA PHE A 25 -6.45 -0.90 17.09
C PHE A 25 -5.50 -1.88 17.79
N LEU A 26 -4.89 -1.47 18.91
CA LEU A 26 -4.02 -2.34 19.71
C LEU A 26 -4.76 -3.54 20.29
N GLU A 27 -5.98 -3.34 20.83
CA GLU A 27 -6.82 -4.44 21.33
C GLU A 27 -7.16 -5.43 20.22
N ARG A 28 -7.41 -4.95 19.00
CA ARG A 28 -7.62 -5.82 17.84
C ARG A 28 -6.37 -6.66 17.52
N LEU A 29 -5.17 -6.11 17.65
CA LEU A 29 -3.93 -6.88 17.50
C LEU A 29 -3.79 -7.93 18.61
N LYS A 30 -4.06 -7.58 19.88
CA LYS A 30 -4.03 -8.57 20.97
C LYS A 30 -4.98 -9.75 20.72
N LEU A 31 -6.18 -9.49 20.18
CA LEU A 31 -7.13 -10.56 19.77
C LEU A 31 -6.61 -11.45 18.63
N LEU A 32 -5.67 -10.96 17.82
CA LEU A 32 -4.97 -11.72 16.78
C LEU A 32 -3.74 -12.46 17.31
N GLY A 33 -3.50 -12.42 18.62
CA GLY A 33 -2.43 -13.17 19.28
C GLY A 33 -1.10 -12.44 19.38
N PHE A 34 -1.04 -11.13 19.11
CA PHE A 34 0.15 -10.32 19.36
C PHE A 34 0.30 -10.10 20.87
N THR A 35 1.39 -10.59 21.44
CA THR A 35 1.62 -10.60 22.89
C THR A 35 2.58 -9.52 23.39
N GLY A 36 3.46 -9.00 22.53
CA GLY A 36 4.44 -7.96 22.86
C GLY A 36 3.89 -6.52 22.96
N ILE A 37 2.57 -6.33 23.03
CA ILE A 37 1.95 -5.01 23.12
C ILE A 37 1.76 -4.64 24.59
N GLU A 38 2.76 -3.95 25.15
CA GLU A 38 2.84 -3.62 26.59
C GLU A 38 2.44 -2.18 26.92
N ARG A 39 2.42 -1.30 25.92
CA ARG A 39 2.11 0.13 26.08
C ARG A 39 0.82 0.52 25.37
N ASP A 40 0.34 1.73 25.67
CA ASP A 40 -0.84 2.31 25.03
C ASP A 40 -0.54 2.87 23.63
N ALA A 41 -1.59 3.26 22.91
CA ALA A 41 -1.46 3.81 21.58
C ALA A 41 -0.72 5.16 21.54
N ALA A 42 -0.73 5.92 22.64
CA ALA A 42 -0.03 7.20 22.72
C ALA A 42 1.49 7.01 22.68
N TYR A 43 2.00 5.97 23.35
CA TYR A 43 3.42 5.61 23.33
C TYR A 43 3.91 5.24 21.92
N TYR A 44 3.19 4.36 21.22
CA TYR A 44 3.62 3.89 19.91
C TYR A 44 3.30 4.88 18.77
N GLY A 45 2.27 5.70 18.93
CA GLY A 45 1.83 6.71 17.97
C GLY A 45 1.46 6.14 16.59
N TYR A 46 1.37 7.01 15.59
CA TYR A 46 0.98 6.59 14.23
C TYR A 46 2.06 5.80 13.47
N ALA A 47 3.26 5.66 14.04
CA ALA A 47 4.33 4.83 13.48
C ALA A 47 3.94 3.34 13.45
N MET A 48 2.98 2.91 14.29
CA MET A 48 2.41 1.57 14.26
C MET A 48 1.86 1.18 12.88
N ALA A 49 1.28 2.14 12.14
CA ALA A 49 0.79 1.89 10.79
C ALA A 49 1.89 1.48 9.79
N LEU A 50 3.16 1.72 10.15
CA LEU A 50 4.34 1.41 9.36
C LEU A 50 5.11 0.19 9.87
N GLY A 51 4.59 -0.53 10.87
CA GLY A 51 5.20 -1.74 11.41
C GLY A 51 6.30 -1.49 12.44
N SER A 52 6.15 -0.47 13.29
CA SER A 52 7.08 -0.20 14.40
C SER A 52 6.88 -1.10 15.63
N LEU A 53 5.95 -2.05 15.57
CA LEU A 53 5.71 -3.02 16.64
C LEU A 53 6.58 -4.24 16.41
N ASP A 54 7.36 -4.62 17.42
CA ASP A 54 8.13 -5.86 17.38
C ASP A 54 7.19 -7.05 17.45
N VAL A 55 7.31 -7.96 16.48
CA VAL A 55 6.45 -9.12 16.33
C VAL A 55 7.25 -10.32 15.86
N SER A 56 6.88 -11.51 16.32
CA SER A 56 7.47 -12.75 15.82
C SER A 56 6.83 -13.20 14.51
N LEU A 57 7.59 -13.96 13.70
CA LEU A 57 7.03 -14.63 12.53
C LEU A 57 5.84 -15.53 12.90
N TYR A 58 5.89 -16.17 14.07
CA TYR A 58 4.84 -17.06 14.58
C TYR A 58 3.51 -16.31 14.80
N GLU A 59 3.56 -15.13 15.44
CA GLU A 59 2.39 -14.27 15.65
C GLU A 59 1.83 -13.77 14.32
N LEU A 60 2.69 -13.29 13.41
CA LEU A 60 2.26 -12.81 12.10
C LEU A 60 1.59 -13.92 11.27
N VAL A 61 2.14 -15.14 11.26
CA VAL A 61 1.51 -16.28 10.59
C VAL A 61 0.15 -16.61 11.22
N GLY A 62 0.04 -16.53 12.55
CA GLY A 62 -1.22 -16.68 13.27
C GLY A 62 -2.28 -15.67 12.84
N ALA A 63 -1.90 -14.40 12.74
CA ALA A 63 -2.78 -13.32 12.30
C ALA A 63 -3.22 -13.48 10.82
N TYR A 64 -2.31 -13.85 9.91
CA TYR A 64 -2.64 -14.12 8.51
C TYR A 64 -3.54 -15.35 8.36
N ARG A 65 -3.34 -16.38 9.19
CA ARG A 65 -4.25 -17.53 9.26
C ARG A 65 -5.63 -17.12 9.74
N ALA A 66 -5.76 -16.14 10.64
CA ALA A 66 -7.07 -15.61 11.02
C ALA A 66 -7.76 -14.91 9.84
N LEU A 67 -7.04 -14.09 9.06
CA LEU A 67 -7.57 -13.49 7.82
C LEU A 67 -8.07 -14.56 6.84
N ALA A 68 -7.28 -15.61 6.61
CA ALA A 68 -7.65 -16.74 5.76
C ALA A 68 -8.92 -17.45 6.23
N ASN A 69 -9.15 -17.47 7.56
CA ASN A 69 -10.33 -18.06 8.20
C ASN A 69 -11.44 -17.02 8.50
N LEU A 70 -11.57 -15.99 7.67
CA LEU A 70 -12.61 -14.97 7.78
C LEU A 70 -12.65 -14.30 9.17
N GLY A 71 -11.46 -14.01 9.72
CA GLY A 71 -11.27 -13.30 10.98
C GLY A 71 -11.32 -14.18 12.23
N ARG A 72 -11.46 -15.51 12.08
CA ARG A 72 -11.45 -16.45 13.21
C ARG A 72 -10.02 -16.80 13.59
N TYR A 73 -9.58 -16.32 14.75
CA TYR A 73 -8.28 -16.62 15.32
C TYR A 73 -8.34 -17.87 16.20
N THR A 74 -7.32 -18.72 16.07
CA THR A 74 -7.00 -19.79 17.02
C THR A 74 -5.48 -19.86 17.15
N PRO A 75 -4.94 -20.11 18.36
CA PRO A 75 -3.50 -20.29 18.54
C PRO A 75 -2.95 -21.38 17.62
N LEU A 76 -1.77 -21.12 17.06
CA LEU A 76 -1.04 -22.12 16.28
C LEU A 76 -0.61 -23.29 17.19
N SER A 77 -0.55 -24.49 16.63
CA SER A 77 -0.05 -25.67 17.34
C SER A 77 0.63 -26.65 16.39
N ALA A 78 1.81 -27.11 16.77
CA ALA A 78 2.54 -28.16 16.04
C ALA A 78 1.98 -29.57 16.31
N ILE A 79 1.22 -29.74 17.39
CA ILE A 79 0.66 -31.02 17.80
C ILE A 79 -0.85 -30.96 17.67
N LYS A 80 -1.46 -32.01 17.11
CA LYS A 80 -2.92 -32.11 17.01
C LYS A 80 -3.51 -32.26 18.42
N LYS A 81 -3.94 -31.16 19.01
CA LYS A 81 -4.63 -31.09 20.31
C LYS A 81 -5.88 -30.24 20.21
N THR A 82 -6.84 -30.48 21.08
CA THR A 82 -8.01 -29.60 21.23
C THR A 82 -7.52 -28.26 21.79
N GLY A 83 -7.47 -27.24 20.94
CA GLY A 83 -7.11 -25.88 21.34
C GLY A 83 -8.27 -25.15 22.01
N PRO A 84 -8.02 -23.95 22.55
CA PRO A 84 -9.09 -23.07 23.01
C PRO A 84 -10.05 -22.76 21.85
N PRO A 85 -11.31 -22.40 22.15
CA PRO A 85 -12.29 -22.04 21.13
C PRO A 85 -11.78 -20.87 20.29
N ALA A 86 -12.21 -20.83 19.03
CA ALA A 86 -11.84 -19.75 18.12
C ALA A 86 -12.44 -18.42 18.57
N VAL A 87 -11.64 -17.36 18.51
CA VAL A 87 -12.04 -15.98 18.78
C VAL A 87 -12.35 -15.30 17.45
N GLN A 88 -13.50 -14.62 17.34
CA GLN A 88 -13.83 -13.80 16.17
C GLN A 88 -13.08 -12.46 16.26
N ALA A 89 -11.80 -12.47 15.91
CA ALA A 89 -10.92 -11.31 16.03
C ALA A 89 -11.27 -10.21 15.02
N LEU A 90 -11.66 -10.55 13.78
CA LEU A 90 -12.05 -9.60 12.74
C LEU A 90 -13.42 -9.97 12.17
N SER A 91 -14.18 -9.03 11.59
CA SER A 91 -15.42 -9.41 10.92
C SER A 91 -15.15 -10.27 9.68
N PRO A 92 -16.02 -11.26 9.36
CA PRO A 92 -15.88 -12.06 8.15
C PRO A 92 -15.83 -11.21 6.87
N GLN A 93 -16.65 -10.15 6.82
CA GLN A 93 -16.78 -9.26 5.68
C GLN A 93 -15.51 -8.43 5.46
N ALA A 94 -14.93 -7.83 6.52
CA ALA A 94 -13.69 -7.08 6.40
C ALA A 94 -12.51 -7.99 6.02
N SER A 95 -12.44 -9.18 6.62
CA SER A 95 -11.43 -10.19 6.30
C SER A 95 -11.49 -10.62 4.84
N PHE A 96 -12.71 -10.81 4.31
CA PHE A 96 -12.93 -11.12 2.89
C PHE A 96 -12.49 -9.96 1.98
N ILE A 97 -12.87 -8.71 2.28
CA ILE A 97 -12.47 -7.54 1.48
C ILE A 97 -10.94 -7.38 1.47
N ILE A 98 -10.27 -7.53 2.61
CA ILE A 98 -8.81 -7.50 2.71
C ILE A 98 -8.21 -8.62 1.86
N THR A 99 -8.75 -9.84 1.96
CA THR A 99 -8.31 -11.00 1.17
C THR A 99 -8.45 -10.74 -0.34
N ASP A 100 -9.58 -10.19 -0.79
CA ASP A 100 -9.82 -9.85 -2.19
C ASP A 100 -8.82 -8.77 -2.67
N ILE A 101 -8.51 -7.76 -1.84
CA ILE A 101 -7.46 -6.76 -2.13
C ILE A 101 -6.08 -7.41 -2.24
N LEU A 102 -5.71 -8.23 -1.27
CA LEU A 102 -4.39 -8.86 -1.20
C LEU A 102 -4.20 -9.98 -2.23
N SER A 103 -5.28 -10.49 -2.84
CA SER A 103 -5.20 -11.48 -3.92
C SER A 103 -5.04 -10.87 -5.31
N ASP A 104 -5.29 -9.58 -5.46
CA ASP A 104 -5.31 -8.91 -6.75
C ASP A 104 -3.94 -8.39 -7.21
N ARG A 105 -3.37 -9.09 -8.20
CA ARG A 105 -2.11 -8.71 -8.86
C ARG A 105 -2.14 -7.36 -9.56
N ALA A 106 -3.27 -6.94 -10.12
CA ALA A 106 -3.34 -5.65 -10.81
C ALA A 106 -3.33 -4.49 -9.81
N ALA A 107 -3.91 -4.67 -8.62
CA ALA A 107 -3.92 -3.62 -7.58
C ALA A 107 -2.54 -3.29 -7.02
N ARG A 108 -1.57 -4.21 -7.09
CA ARG A 108 -0.21 -4.00 -6.58
C ARG A 108 0.80 -3.55 -7.64
N SER A 109 0.36 -3.44 -8.90
CA SER A 109 1.25 -3.19 -10.04
C SER A 109 1.95 -1.84 -9.98
N ARG A 110 1.42 -0.88 -9.21
CA ARG A 110 2.01 0.45 -9.04
C ARG A 110 3.41 0.38 -8.39
N THR A 111 3.60 -0.52 -7.44
CA THR A 111 4.88 -0.65 -6.72
C THR A 111 5.71 -1.80 -7.27
N PHE A 112 5.07 -2.92 -7.66
CA PHE A 112 5.79 -4.16 -7.98
C PHE A 112 5.78 -4.54 -9.46
N GLY A 113 5.18 -3.73 -10.33
CA GLY A 113 4.95 -4.11 -11.72
C GLY A 113 3.91 -5.23 -11.86
N LEU A 114 3.65 -5.66 -13.10
CA LEU A 114 2.66 -6.71 -13.38
C LEU A 114 3.23 -8.12 -13.15
N GLU A 115 4.52 -8.30 -13.41
CA GLU A 115 5.23 -9.57 -13.30
C GLU A 115 6.22 -9.49 -12.11
N ASN A 116 5.94 -10.24 -11.05
CA ASN A 116 6.78 -10.33 -9.85
C ASN A 116 6.47 -11.62 -9.08
N ALA A 117 7.29 -11.94 -8.06
CA ALA A 117 7.14 -13.14 -7.23
C ALA A 117 5.77 -13.26 -6.50
N LEU A 118 4.96 -12.19 -6.45
CA LEU A 118 3.63 -12.19 -5.84
C LEU A 118 2.50 -12.42 -6.88
N ALA A 119 2.84 -12.62 -8.15
CA ALA A 119 1.90 -12.80 -9.25
C ALA A 119 1.62 -14.28 -9.54
N THR A 120 1.13 -15.01 -8.53
CA THR A 120 0.81 -16.44 -8.64
C THR A 120 -0.31 -16.73 -9.66
N PRO A 121 -0.27 -17.86 -10.38
CA PRO A 121 -1.32 -18.24 -11.35
C PRO A 121 -2.60 -18.78 -10.68
N TYR A 122 -2.53 -19.09 -9.39
CA TYR A 122 -3.65 -19.55 -8.56
C TYR A 122 -4.07 -18.49 -7.53
N PHE A 123 -5.21 -18.70 -6.86
CA PHE A 123 -5.62 -17.82 -5.77
C PHE A 123 -4.63 -17.90 -4.60
N ALA A 124 -3.98 -16.77 -4.32
CA ALA A 124 -3.27 -16.49 -3.09
C ALA A 124 -3.45 -15.02 -2.72
N ALA A 125 -3.68 -14.75 -1.44
CA ALA A 125 -3.63 -13.41 -0.87
C ALA A 125 -2.28 -13.20 -0.21
N VAL A 126 -1.54 -12.15 -0.58
CA VAL A 126 -0.14 -12.01 -0.18
C VAL A 126 0.23 -10.55 0.06
N LYS A 127 1.13 -10.34 1.01
CA LYS A 127 1.70 -9.05 1.33
C LYS A 127 3.17 -9.18 1.75
N THR A 128 3.97 -8.24 1.28
CA THR A 128 5.38 -8.10 1.67
C THR A 128 5.55 -7.07 2.79
N GLY A 129 6.65 -7.18 3.53
CA GLY A 129 7.11 -6.19 4.50
C GLY A 129 8.60 -5.95 4.34
N THR A 130 9.04 -4.71 4.54
CA THR A 130 10.45 -4.34 4.57
C THR A 130 10.62 -3.34 5.71
N SER A 131 11.46 -3.68 6.69
CA SER A 131 11.74 -2.78 7.81
C SER A 131 12.64 -1.61 7.39
N LYS A 132 12.78 -0.63 8.28
CA LYS A 132 13.69 0.50 8.08
C LYS A 132 15.12 -0.02 7.88
N ASP A 133 15.88 0.64 7.02
CA ASP A 133 17.27 0.29 6.68
C ASP A 133 17.45 -1.14 6.14
N MET A 134 16.39 -1.76 5.59
CA MET A 134 16.42 -3.09 4.97
C MET A 134 16.95 -4.21 5.89
N ARG A 135 16.67 -4.13 7.19
CA ARG A 135 17.12 -5.14 8.18
C ARG A 135 16.30 -6.42 8.13
N ASP A 136 15.03 -6.31 7.77
CA ASP A 136 14.08 -7.42 7.74
C ASP A 136 13.26 -7.40 6.46
N ASN A 137 13.19 -8.57 5.83
CA ASN A 137 12.35 -8.81 4.67
C ASN A 137 11.33 -9.88 5.00
N TRP A 138 10.05 -9.53 4.83
CA TRP A 138 8.92 -10.39 5.16
C TRP A 138 8.07 -10.66 3.92
N CYS A 139 7.56 -11.87 3.80
CA CYS A 139 6.50 -12.19 2.85
C CYS A 139 5.51 -13.16 3.51
N LEU A 140 4.28 -12.71 3.69
CA LEU A 140 3.21 -13.50 4.26
C LEU A 140 2.05 -13.58 3.30
N GLY A 141 1.49 -14.78 3.18
CA GLY A 141 0.33 -14.98 2.35
C GLY A 141 -0.33 -16.32 2.60
N PHE A 142 -1.49 -16.50 2.00
CA PHE A 142 -2.29 -17.69 2.16
C PHE A 142 -3.06 -18.04 0.89
N SER A 143 -3.31 -19.33 0.72
CA SER A 143 -4.25 -19.92 -0.23
C SER A 143 -5.50 -20.38 0.50
N GLN A 144 -6.36 -21.14 -0.17
CA GLN A 144 -7.52 -21.76 0.45
C GLN A 144 -7.16 -22.71 1.62
N ARG A 145 -5.97 -23.33 1.59
CA ARG A 145 -5.59 -24.37 2.57
C ARG A 145 -4.35 -24.04 3.40
N TYR A 146 -3.42 -23.26 2.86
CA TYR A 146 -2.12 -23.03 3.47
C TYR A 146 -1.93 -21.55 3.80
N THR A 147 -1.29 -21.26 4.93
CA THR A 147 -0.74 -19.95 5.27
C THR A 147 0.76 -20.11 5.40
N VAL A 148 1.52 -19.31 4.66
CA VAL A 148 2.97 -19.35 4.61
C VAL A 148 3.50 -17.96 4.94
N GLY A 149 4.42 -17.89 5.90
CA GLY A 149 5.17 -16.70 6.22
C GLY A 149 6.66 -16.98 6.11
N VAL A 150 7.39 -16.06 5.47
CA VAL A 150 8.84 -16.10 5.29
C VAL A 150 9.43 -14.81 5.86
N TRP A 151 10.48 -14.96 6.65
CA TRP A 151 11.37 -13.90 7.06
C TRP A 151 12.77 -14.16 6.53
N VAL A 152 13.44 -13.11 6.07
CA VAL A 152 14.84 -13.10 5.69
C VAL A 152 15.48 -11.88 6.33
N GLY A 153 16.59 -12.09 7.03
CA GLY A 153 17.35 -11.04 7.70
C GLY A 153 18.65 -11.58 8.29
N ASN A 154 19.52 -10.66 8.69
CA ASN A 154 20.73 -11.02 9.43
C ASN A 154 20.36 -11.20 10.90
N PHE A 155 20.75 -12.31 11.53
CA PHE A 155 20.54 -12.51 12.97
C PHE A 155 21.26 -11.47 13.84
N SER A 156 22.30 -10.81 13.31
CA SER A 156 22.96 -9.66 13.95
C SER A 156 22.09 -8.40 13.97
N GLY A 157 21.01 -8.36 13.19
CA GLY A 157 20.18 -7.18 12.96
C GLY A 157 20.80 -6.16 12.01
N GLU A 158 21.97 -6.44 11.43
CA GLU A 158 22.62 -5.53 10.48
C GLU A 158 21.85 -5.41 9.16
N PRO A 159 21.87 -4.24 8.50
CA PRO A 159 21.24 -4.04 7.19
C PRO A 159 21.63 -5.09 6.15
N MET A 160 20.66 -5.52 5.33
CA MET A 160 20.97 -6.23 4.08
C MET A 160 21.09 -5.22 2.94
N TRP A 161 22.16 -5.31 2.15
CA TRP A 161 22.37 -4.44 0.99
C TRP A 161 21.60 -4.96 -0.23
N ASN A 162 20.85 -4.08 -0.91
CA ASN A 162 20.09 -4.38 -2.14
C ASN A 162 18.99 -5.47 -2.01
N VAL A 163 18.47 -5.74 -0.80
CA VAL A 163 17.39 -6.72 -0.60
C VAL A 163 16.13 -6.05 -0.05
N SER A 164 15.01 -6.23 -0.75
CA SER A 164 13.67 -5.80 -0.35
C SER A 164 12.76 -7.00 -0.08
N GLY A 165 11.55 -6.79 0.43
CA GLY A 165 10.62 -7.89 0.71
C GLY A 165 10.29 -8.73 -0.54
N VAL A 166 10.29 -8.10 -1.71
CA VAL A 166 10.01 -8.75 -3.01
C VAL A 166 11.23 -9.47 -3.59
N SER A 167 12.45 -9.06 -3.23
CA SER A 167 13.70 -9.71 -3.70
C SER A 167 14.32 -10.66 -2.67
N GLY A 168 13.90 -10.61 -1.40
CA GLY A 168 14.38 -11.47 -0.32
C GLY A 168 13.40 -12.58 0.05
N ALA A 169 12.31 -12.25 0.76
CA ALA A 169 11.38 -13.24 1.30
C ALA A 169 10.37 -13.76 0.26
N ALA A 170 9.97 -12.94 -0.71
CA ALA A 170 8.94 -13.32 -1.68
C ALA A 170 9.34 -14.49 -2.62
N PRO A 171 10.58 -14.61 -3.12
CA PRO A 171 11.00 -15.76 -3.93
C PRO A 171 10.87 -17.10 -3.19
N VAL A 172 11.29 -17.14 -1.91
CA VAL A 172 11.15 -18.34 -1.07
C VAL A 172 9.67 -18.64 -0.79
N TRP A 173 8.87 -17.60 -0.57
CA TRP A 173 7.43 -17.74 -0.36
C TRP A 173 6.73 -18.34 -1.58
N VAL A 174 7.04 -17.86 -2.80
CA VAL A 174 6.37 -18.36 -4.01
C VAL A 174 6.77 -19.78 -4.33
N GLU A 175 8.06 -20.15 -4.19
CA GLU A 175 8.52 -21.53 -4.39
C GLU A 175 7.83 -22.50 -3.42
N THR A 176 7.71 -22.10 -2.15
CA THR A 176 6.98 -22.89 -1.13
C THR A 176 5.51 -23.05 -1.49
N MET A 177 4.87 -21.96 -1.94
CA MET A 177 3.46 -21.98 -2.32
C MET A 177 3.22 -22.80 -3.58
N ASP A 178 4.09 -22.73 -4.59
CA ASP A 178 4.01 -23.52 -5.83
C ASP A 178 4.12 -25.02 -5.53
N TYR A 179 4.97 -25.39 -4.56
CA TYR A 179 5.08 -26.77 -4.08
C TYR A 179 3.80 -27.26 -3.37
N LEU A 180 3.23 -26.42 -2.50
CA LEU A 180 2.08 -26.79 -1.66
C LEU A 180 0.73 -26.72 -2.40
N VAL A 181 0.55 -25.75 -3.28
CA VAL A 181 -0.74 -25.37 -3.86
C VAL A 181 -0.91 -25.98 -5.26
N ARG A 182 -1.63 -27.10 -5.32
CA ARG A 182 -2.05 -27.73 -6.58
C ARG A 182 -3.46 -27.28 -6.97
N GLY A 183 -3.61 -25.97 -7.19
CA GLY A 183 -4.90 -25.32 -7.43
C GLY A 183 -5.53 -24.75 -6.16
N SER A 184 -6.04 -23.52 -6.26
CA SER A 184 -6.65 -22.78 -5.15
C SER A 184 -7.70 -21.85 -5.70
N LEU A 185 -8.88 -21.85 -5.08
CA LEU A 185 -9.99 -21.00 -5.48
C LEU A 185 -10.20 -19.87 -4.47
N PRO A 186 -10.65 -18.69 -4.92
CA PRO A 186 -11.00 -17.61 -4.00
C PRO A 186 -12.14 -18.06 -3.07
N PRO A 187 -12.17 -17.58 -1.82
CA PRO A 187 -13.26 -17.87 -0.90
C PRO A 187 -14.59 -17.34 -1.43
N LYS A 188 -15.71 -17.91 -0.98
CA LYS A 188 -17.03 -17.35 -1.24
C LYS A 188 -17.24 -16.08 -0.41
N PRO A 189 -17.85 -15.02 -0.96
CA PRO A 189 -18.16 -13.81 -0.20
C PRO A 189 -19.15 -14.13 0.93
N PRO A 190 -18.90 -13.67 2.16
CA PRO A 190 -19.89 -13.72 3.24
C PRO A 190 -21.19 -12.96 2.90
N ALA A 191 -22.26 -13.24 3.64
CA ALA A 191 -23.48 -12.46 3.58
C ALA A 191 -23.22 -10.99 3.92
N GLU A 192 -24.16 -10.12 3.51
CA GLU A 192 -24.11 -8.67 3.77
C GLU A 192 -22.96 -7.92 3.08
N LEU A 193 -22.28 -8.58 2.15
CA LEU A 193 -21.45 -7.92 1.16
C LEU A 193 -22.26 -7.62 -0.10
N VAL A 194 -22.04 -6.43 -0.66
CA VAL A 194 -22.61 -6.01 -1.94
C VAL A 194 -21.50 -5.66 -2.91
N ARG A 195 -21.74 -5.93 -4.20
CA ARG A 195 -20.80 -5.61 -5.26
C ARG A 195 -21.33 -4.44 -6.09
N ARG A 196 -20.52 -3.39 -6.25
CA ARG A 196 -20.89 -2.18 -7.01
C ARG A 196 -19.78 -1.79 -7.99
N LYS A 197 -20.18 -1.25 -9.13
CA LYS A 197 -19.25 -0.70 -10.11
C LYS A 197 -18.76 0.66 -9.60
N THR A 198 -17.47 0.73 -9.29
CA THR A 198 -16.81 1.92 -8.77
C THR A 198 -15.79 2.40 -9.79
N CYS A 199 -15.88 3.67 -10.16
CA CYS A 199 -14.99 4.29 -11.12
C CYS A 199 -14.08 5.29 -10.43
N ARG A 200 -12.78 5.21 -10.74
CA ARG A 200 -11.80 6.19 -10.28
C ARG A 200 -11.84 7.43 -11.19
N GLN A 201 -11.42 8.57 -10.66
CA GLN A 201 -11.10 9.73 -11.50
C GLN A 201 -10.08 9.33 -12.57
N GLY A 202 -10.43 9.52 -13.85
CA GLY A 202 -9.66 9.00 -14.99
C GLY A 202 -10.27 7.77 -15.69
N GLY A 203 -11.48 7.33 -15.31
CA GLY A 203 -12.31 6.44 -16.12
C GLY A 203 -12.09 4.93 -15.93
N ARG A 204 -11.10 4.49 -15.14
CA ARG A 204 -10.96 3.07 -14.77
C ARG A 204 -12.05 2.68 -13.78
N CYS A 205 -12.94 1.79 -14.22
CA CYS A 205 -14.03 1.25 -13.41
C CYS A 205 -13.77 -0.21 -13.04
N ARG A 206 -14.22 -0.61 -11.86
CA ARG A 206 -14.15 -1.98 -11.37
C ARG A 206 -15.36 -2.32 -10.50
N ASN A 207 -15.78 -3.58 -10.54
CA ASN A 207 -16.72 -4.12 -9.55
C ASN A 207 -16.01 -4.35 -8.22
N GLU A 208 -16.33 -3.54 -7.22
CA GLU A 208 -15.73 -3.49 -5.89
C GLU A 208 -16.70 -4.02 -4.84
N TRP A 209 -16.16 -4.61 -3.78
CA TRP A 209 -16.94 -5.13 -2.64
C TRP A 209 -17.10 -4.07 -1.55
N TYR A 210 -18.29 -4.00 -0.98
CA TYR A 210 -18.65 -3.10 0.11
C TYR A 210 -19.43 -3.86 1.17
N LEU A 211 -19.28 -3.42 2.42
CA LEU A 211 -20.28 -3.74 3.45
C LEU A 211 -21.61 -3.10 3.02
N LYS A 212 -22.71 -3.84 3.12
CA LYS A 212 -24.03 -3.31 2.80
C LYS A 212 -24.28 -2.02 3.58
N GLY A 213 -24.64 -0.94 2.88
CA GLY A 213 -24.87 0.39 3.45
C GLY A 213 -23.63 1.30 3.44
N THR A 214 -22.45 0.79 3.07
CA THR A 214 -21.22 1.58 2.91
C THR A 214 -20.85 1.82 1.46
N GLU A 215 -21.60 1.26 0.51
CA GLU A 215 -21.37 1.51 -0.91
C GLU A 215 -21.60 3.00 -1.25
N PRO A 216 -20.84 3.55 -2.21
CA PRO A 216 -21.06 4.92 -2.65
C PRO A 216 -22.43 5.06 -3.34
N ASN A 217 -23.25 5.98 -2.85
CA ASN A 217 -24.51 6.38 -3.48
C ASN A 217 -24.23 7.28 -4.71
N GLY A 218 -23.77 6.68 -5.81
CA GLY A 218 -23.43 7.36 -7.06
C GLY A 218 -21.96 7.73 -7.21
N PRO A 219 -21.54 8.29 -8.37
CA PRO A 219 -20.19 8.81 -8.53
C PRO A 219 -19.92 9.85 -7.44
N SER A 220 -18.89 9.62 -6.62
CA SER A 220 -18.68 10.38 -5.38
C SER A 220 -18.71 11.89 -5.63
N GLN A 221 -19.32 12.66 -4.73
CA GLN A 221 -19.21 14.14 -4.74
C GLN A 221 -17.73 14.59 -4.73
N LEU A 222 -16.83 13.81 -4.12
CA LEU A 222 -15.37 13.98 -4.22
C LEU A 222 -14.84 13.89 -5.67
N ALA A 223 -15.41 13.01 -6.51
CA ALA A 223 -15.06 12.94 -7.93
C ALA A 223 -15.50 14.19 -8.70
N ARG A 224 -16.58 14.86 -8.27
CA ARG A 224 -17.05 16.15 -8.82
C ARG A 224 -16.23 17.34 -8.28
N GLN A 225 -15.86 17.36 -7.00
CA GLN A 225 -15.08 18.43 -6.38
C GLN A 225 -13.60 18.43 -6.82
N HIS A 226 -13.04 17.29 -7.21
CA HIS A 226 -11.69 17.18 -7.77
C HIS A 226 -11.67 17.01 -9.30
N ALA A 227 -12.68 17.52 -10.01
CA ALA A 227 -12.70 17.51 -11.47
C ALA A 227 -11.67 18.47 -12.11
N HIS A 228 -11.06 19.34 -11.32
CA HIS A 228 -10.05 20.29 -11.78
C HIS A 228 -8.65 19.68 -11.68
N THR A 229 -7.92 19.72 -12.79
CA THR A 229 -6.51 19.32 -12.88
C THR A 229 -5.67 20.13 -11.92
N ARG A 230 -4.85 19.44 -11.11
CA ARG A 230 -3.93 20.05 -10.15
C ARG A 230 -2.54 19.42 -10.22
N ILE A 231 -1.55 20.10 -9.63
CA ILE A 231 -0.19 19.59 -9.46
C ILE A 231 -0.26 18.48 -8.41
N SER A 232 0.00 17.25 -8.84
CA SER A 232 0.08 16.07 -7.96
C SER A 232 1.49 15.83 -7.42
N TYR A 233 2.51 16.28 -8.15
CA TYR A 233 3.90 16.27 -7.70
C TYR A 233 4.72 17.42 -8.32
N PRO A 234 5.57 18.11 -7.54
CA PRO A 234 5.70 17.98 -6.09
C PRO A 234 4.45 18.48 -5.35
N PRO A 235 4.12 17.95 -4.16
CA PRO A 235 3.18 18.59 -3.25
C PRO A 235 3.69 19.94 -2.74
N ARG A 236 2.78 20.81 -2.26
CA ARG A 236 3.15 22.08 -1.61
C ARG A 236 4.06 21.85 -0.41
N GLY A 237 5.16 22.60 -0.33
CA GLY A 237 6.14 22.54 0.75
C GLY A 237 7.16 21.40 0.63
N THR A 238 7.18 20.67 -0.50
CA THR A 238 8.16 19.60 -0.71
C THR A 238 9.58 20.12 -0.60
N THR A 239 10.44 19.37 0.09
CA THR A 239 11.89 19.58 0.09
C THR A 239 12.54 18.42 -0.66
N LEU A 240 13.29 18.74 -1.70
CA LEU A 240 14.11 17.82 -2.50
C LEU A 240 15.58 18.07 -2.16
N ALA A 241 16.44 17.09 -2.39
CA ALA A 241 17.89 17.23 -2.18
C ALA A 241 18.62 16.82 -3.46
N LEU A 242 19.71 17.54 -3.75
CA LEU A 242 20.72 17.08 -4.71
C LEU A 242 21.60 16.05 -4.00
N ASP A 243 21.92 14.97 -4.71
CA ASP A 243 22.75 13.89 -4.17
C ASP A 243 24.13 13.96 -4.87
N PRO A 244 25.23 14.23 -4.14
CA PRO A 244 26.56 14.35 -4.74
C PRO A 244 27.06 13.03 -5.36
N ASP A 245 26.52 11.88 -4.97
CA ASP A 245 26.91 10.56 -5.49
C ASP A 245 26.17 10.19 -6.79
N ILE A 246 25.10 10.92 -7.13
CA ILE A 246 24.32 10.69 -8.36
C ILE A 246 24.83 11.62 -9.48
N PRO A 247 25.24 11.11 -10.65
CA PRO A 247 25.69 11.98 -11.74
C PRO A 247 24.61 12.98 -12.13
N ALA A 248 24.99 14.25 -12.37
CA ALA A 248 24.06 15.36 -12.59
C ALA A 248 23.00 15.09 -13.67
N ALA A 249 23.33 14.32 -14.71
CA ALA A 249 22.39 13.95 -15.77
C ALA A 249 21.17 13.15 -15.25
N HIS A 250 21.33 12.40 -14.16
CA HIS A 250 20.31 11.54 -13.55
C HIS A 250 19.55 12.21 -12.40
N GLN A 251 19.91 13.44 -12.02
CA GLN A 251 19.27 14.19 -10.93
C GLN A 251 18.02 14.93 -11.43
N GLN A 252 17.03 14.18 -11.90
CA GLN A 252 15.76 14.70 -12.42
C GLN A 252 14.58 14.40 -11.51
N VAL A 253 13.59 15.28 -11.54
CA VAL A 253 12.25 15.02 -11.00
C VAL A 253 11.21 15.14 -12.08
N VAL A 254 10.14 14.36 -11.95
CA VAL A 254 9.03 14.36 -12.90
C VAL A 254 7.84 15.09 -12.30
N PHE A 255 7.63 16.33 -12.74
CA PHE A 255 6.41 17.06 -12.42
C PHE A 255 5.20 16.29 -12.95
N SER A 256 4.13 16.23 -12.18
CA SER A 256 2.97 15.40 -12.51
C SER A 256 1.68 16.12 -12.17
N ALA A 257 0.73 16.15 -13.11
CA ALA A 257 -0.62 16.67 -12.91
C ALA A 257 -1.65 15.53 -12.80
N SER A 258 -2.71 15.73 -12.02
CA SER A 258 -3.82 14.78 -11.92
C SER A 258 -5.17 15.50 -11.69
N PRO A 259 -6.25 15.10 -12.37
CA PRO A 259 -6.26 14.16 -13.52
C PRO A 259 -5.51 14.73 -14.73
N ALA A 260 -4.85 13.88 -15.52
CA ALA A 260 -4.16 14.34 -16.74
C ALA A 260 -5.19 14.87 -17.76
N GLN A 261 -4.88 15.99 -18.40
CA GLN A 261 -5.68 16.60 -19.46
C GLN A 261 -4.78 17.01 -20.63
N ALA A 262 -5.34 17.03 -21.84
CA ALA A 262 -4.63 17.52 -23.01
C ALA A 262 -4.37 19.04 -22.89
N ASN A 263 -3.30 19.50 -23.52
CA ASN A 263 -2.93 20.93 -23.64
C ASN A 263 -2.58 21.62 -22.31
N LEU A 264 -2.02 20.87 -21.35
CA LEU A 264 -1.42 21.44 -20.15
C LEU A 264 0.00 21.92 -20.44
N SER A 265 0.45 22.97 -19.75
CA SER A 265 1.83 23.45 -19.81
C SER A 265 2.36 23.76 -18.42
N TRP A 266 3.65 23.48 -18.22
CA TRP A 266 4.36 23.74 -16.98
C TRP A 266 5.11 25.06 -17.05
N GLN A 267 5.03 25.84 -15.98
CA GLN A 267 5.84 27.04 -15.78
C GLN A 267 6.54 26.96 -14.43
N LEU A 268 7.83 27.25 -14.40
CA LEU A 268 8.66 27.24 -13.20
C LEU A 268 9.31 28.61 -13.06
N ASP A 269 9.11 29.26 -11.91
CA ASP A 269 9.72 30.57 -11.60
C ASP A 269 9.46 31.65 -12.66
N GLY A 270 8.28 31.60 -13.27
CA GLY A 270 7.90 32.52 -14.35
C GLY A 270 8.32 32.07 -15.75
N HIS A 271 9.21 31.09 -15.89
CA HIS A 271 9.65 30.55 -17.18
C HIS A 271 8.82 29.35 -17.62
N ARG A 272 8.29 29.38 -18.84
CA ARG A 272 7.54 28.24 -19.40
C ARG A 272 8.52 27.12 -19.77
N LEU A 273 8.36 25.94 -19.17
CA LEU A 273 9.21 24.78 -19.41
C LEU A 273 8.79 23.99 -20.65
N GLY A 274 7.49 23.96 -20.96
CA GLY A 274 6.96 23.23 -22.10
C GLY A 274 5.57 22.64 -21.87
N PRO A 275 5.00 21.95 -22.87
CA PRO A 275 3.77 21.20 -22.70
C PRO A 275 4.00 19.99 -21.79
N ALA A 276 2.96 19.59 -21.06
CA ALA A 276 2.95 18.29 -20.40
C ALA A 276 2.78 17.17 -21.45
N ASP A 277 3.33 16.00 -21.18
CA ASP A 277 3.09 14.82 -22.01
C ASP A 277 1.62 14.34 -21.91
N ALA A 278 1.27 13.29 -22.67
CA ALA A 278 -0.10 12.73 -22.67
C ALA A 278 -0.57 12.23 -21.29
N SER A 279 0.36 12.01 -20.36
CA SER A 279 0.09 11.63 -18.96
C SER A 279 0.13 12.80 -17.98
N GLY A 280 0.25 14.04 -18.48
CA GLY A 280 0.33 15.24 -17.67
C GLY A 280 1.65 15.40 -16.95
N ARG A 281 2.75 14.86 -17.48
CA ARG A 281 4.07 14.86 -16.84
C ARG A 281 5.12 15.65 -17.61
N LEU A 282 6.16 16.10 -16.90
CA LEU A 282 7.34 16.73 -17.47
C LEU A 282 8.56 16.47 -16.57
N ALA A 283 9.63 15.92 -17.15
CA ALA A 283 10.91 15.78 -16.46
C ALA A 283 11.64 17.11 -16.38
N TRP A 284 12.22 17.41 -15.23
CA TRP A 284 12.99 18.63 -14.96
C TRP A 284 14.24 18.29 -14.18
N GLN A 285 15.37 18.87 -14.60
CA GLN A 285 16.65 18.73 -13.89
C GLN A 285 16.63 19.55 -12.60
N LEU A 286 16.97 18.92 -11.47
CA LEU A 286 17.01 19.57 -10.17
C LEU A 286 17.99 20.74 -10.20
N LYS A 287 17.54 21.88 -9.68
CA LYS A 287 18.37 23.05 -9.41
C LYS A 287 18.16 23.45 -7.96
N ALA A 288 19.23 23.77 -7.24
CA ALA A 288 19.12 24.24 -5.85
C ALA A 288 18.36 25.57 -5.79
N GLY A 289 17.52 25.74 -4.77
CA GLY A 289 16.76 26.97 -4.57
C GLY A 289 15.33 26.77 -4.09
N GLN A 290 14.62 27.89 -3.93
CA GLN A 290 13.17 27.88 -3.77
C GLN A 290 12.53 28.06 -5.14
N HIS A 291 11.52 27.24 -5.42
CA HIS A 291 10.88 27.19 -6.72
C HIS A 291 9.36 27.28 -6.59
N ARG A 292 8.76 27.98 -7.55
CA ARG A 292 7.31 28.12 -7.71
C ARG A 292 6.87 27.51 -9.04
N LEU A 293 6.26 26.34 -8.96
CA LEU A 293 5.71 25.60 -10.08
C LEU A 293 4.25 25.96 -10.30
N LYS A 294 3.89 26.25 -11.55
CA LYS A 294 2.52 26.53 -11.99
C LYS A 294 2.13 25.56 -13.08
N LEU A 295 0.88 25.11 -13.03
CA LEU A 295 0.23 24.36 -14.09
C LEU A 295 -0.74 25.28 -14.82
N ILE A 296 -0.65 25.33 -16.14
CA ILE A 296 -1.37 26.29 -16.97
C ILE A 296 -2.16 25.55 -18.06
N ASP A 297 -3.36 26.03 -18.36
CA ASP A 297 -4.19 25.53 -19.45
C ASP A 297 -3.82 26.13 -20.83
N ARG A 298 -4.56 25.73 -21.88
CA ARG A 298 -4.38 26.25 -23.25
C ARG A 298 -4.59 27.75 -23.38
N ARG A 299 -5.40 28.36 -22.50
CA ARG A 299 -5.74 29.79 -22.52
C ARG A 299 -4.75 30.63 -21.71
N GLY A 300 -3.75 30.00 -21.10
CA GLY A 300 -2.80 30.70 -20.22
C GLY A 300 -3.32 30.89 -18.79
N GLN A 301 -4.47 30.30 -18.45
CA GLN A 301 -5.01 30.36 -17.09
C GLN A 301 -4.23 29.42 -16.17
N VAL A 302 -3.81 29.92 -15.02
CA VAL A 302 -3.17 29.12 -13.99
C VAL A 302 -4.22 28.23 -13.33
N LEU A 303 -4.07 26.92 -13.48
CA LEU A 303 -4.94 25.90 -12.91
C LEU A 303 -4.55 25.57 -11.46
N ASP A 304 -3.25 25.56 -11.16
CA ASP A 304 -2.73 25.29 -9.83
C ASP A 304 -1.30 25.82 -9.64
N THR A 305 -0.88 26.03 -8.40
CA THR A 305 0.44 26.56 -8.03
C THR A 305 0.99 25.91 -6.76
N VAL A 306 2.21 25.40 -6.86
CA VAL A 306 2.96 24.76 -5.77
C VAL A 306 4.30 25.45 -5.58
N GLU A 307 4.66 25.67 -4.32
CA GLU A 307 6.02 26.07 -3.93
C GLU A 307 6.75 24.87 -3.32
N PHE A 308 8.02 24.69 -3.69
CA PHE A 308 8.90 23.64 -3.19
C PHE A 308 10.34 24.16 -3.08
N ARG A 309 11.20 23.42 -2.37
CA ARG A 309 12.61 23.78 -2.19
C ARG A 309 13.51 22.61 -2.60
N VAL A 310 14.63 22.90 -3.22
CA VAL A 310 15.72 21.96 -3.48
C VAL A 310 16.91 22.41 -2.64
N LYS A 311 17.39 21.52 -1.77
CA LYS A 311 18.60 21.71 -0.97
C LYS A 311 19.80 21.07 -1.66
N LEU A 312 20.98 21.62 -1.37
CA LEU A 312 22.26 20.96 -1.57
C LEU A 312 22.43 19.84 -0.55
#